data_AF-A0A934JS32-F1
#
_entry.id   AF-A0A934JS32-F1
#
_cell.length_a   1.000
_cell.length_b   1.000
_cell.length_c   1.000
_cell.angle_alpha   90.00
_cell.angle_beta   90.00
_cell.angle_gamma   90.00
#
_symmetry.space_group_name_H-M   'P 1'
#
loop_
_entity.id
_entity.type
_entity.pdbx_description
1 polymer ?
#
loop_
_entity_poly.entity_id
_entity_poly.type
_entity_poly.pdbx_seq_one_letter_code
_entity_poly.pdbx_strand_id
1 'polypeptide(L)'
;MRKQVQKLGRLKLVVVITLVASCLAVIGNVSLSFIFDFNTSLWEDIFRAALIPVFVVPFVSWHLAGLFYKIDRLERDVSMMARIDELTLVSNWRFFYQQSDDWHRAESNRDAEYAFFVLDMDFFKCINDRYGHACGDAVLEKFGRILREFAPRPNIIGRIGGEEFAVFLPNMSQATAEAVANKICQGAKKMLIEHEGEQVACSVSIGVSMNINHHQDSIENAFKYADLALSYAKESGRNCYRVYNSDQKRLVV
;
A
#
# COMPACT_ATOMS: atom_id res chain seq x y z
N MET A 1 0.72 -9.63 14.74
CA MET A 1 0.16 -11.00 14.65
C MET A 1 -0.18 -11.45 13.22
N ARG A 2 -1.05 -10.76 12.46
CA ARG A 2 -1.47 -11.19 11.09
C ARG A 2 -0.31 -11.50 10.11
N LYS A 3 0.73 -10.65 10.05
CA LYS A 3 1.90 -10.84 9.17
C LYS A 3 2.75 -12.08 9.49
N GLN A 4 2.84 -12.49 10.76
CA GLN A 4 3.58 -13.68 11.17
C GLN A 4 2.83 -14.97 10.81
N VAL A 5 1.51 -14.99 11.00
CA VAL A 5 0.64 -16.11 10.62
C VAL A 5 0.66 -16.36 9.10
N GLN A 6 0.77 -15.31 8.29
CA GLN A 6 0.85 -15.43 6.82
C GLN A 6 2.16 -16.08 6.33
N LYS A 7 3.29 -15.86 7.01
CA LYS A 7 4.59 -16.47 6.63
C LYS A 7 4.65 -17.98 6.88
N LEU A 8 3.92 -18.50 7.86
CA LEU A 8 3.95 -19.93 8.18
C LEU A 8 3.20 -20.77 7.14
N GLY A 9 2.23 -20.21 6.42
CA GLY A 9 1.38 -20.97 5.51
C GLY A 9 0.43 -21.92 6.25
N ARG A 10 -0.71 -22.23 5.61
CA ARG A 10 -1.83 -22.96 6.25
C ARG A 10 -1.41 -24.28 6.89
N LEU A 11 -0.57 -25.05 6.21
CA LEU A 11 -0.11 -26.36 6.70
C LEU A 11 0.73 -26.24 7.97
N LYS A 12 1.74 -25.36 7.99
CA LYS A 12 2.61 -25.22 9.17
C LYS A 12 1.84 -24.64 10.35
N LEU A 13 0.88 -23.75 10.10
CA LEU A 13 0.00 -23.22 11.15
C LEU A 13 -0.81 -24.33 11.83
N VAL A 14 -1.41 -25.23 11.05
CA VAL A 14 -2.17 -26.38 11.57
C VAL A 14 -1.28 -27.33 12.37
N VAL A 15 -0.07 -27.61 11.88
CA VAL A 15 0.90 -28.45 12.59
C VAL A 15 1.29 -27.82 13.94
N VAL A 16 1.62 -26.51 13.97
CA VAL A 16 1.97 -25.81 15.21
C VAL A 16 0.82 -25.82 16.21
N ILE A 17 -0.40 -25.52 15.77
CA ILE A 17 -1.59 -25.53 16.64
C ILE A 17 -1.82 -26.94 17.22
N THR A 18 -1.67 -27.98 16.39
CA THR A 18 -1.86 -29.37 16.82
C THR A 18 -0.82 -29.80 17.86
N LEU A 19 0.46 -29.44 17.65
CA LEU A 19 1.54 -29.74 18.61
C LEU A 19 1.30 -29.03 19.95
N VAL A 20 0.98 -27.73 19.92
CA VAL A 20 0.71 -26.95 21.14
C VAL A 20 -0.51 -27.50 21.88
N ALA A 21 -1.59 -27.81 21.18
CA ALA A 21 -2.81 -28.37 21.78
C ALA A 21 -2.55 -29.74 22.43
N SER A 22 -1.76 -30.60 21.76
CA SER A 22 -1.41 -31.93 22.28
C SER A 22 -0.55 -31.84 23.53
N CYS A 23 0.46 -30.96 23.55
CA CYS A 23 1.29 -30.71 24.73
C CYS A 23 0.47 -30.19 25.91
N LEU A 24 -0.41 -29.20 25.68
CA LEU A 24 -1.28 -28.65 26.72
C LEU A 24 -2.25 -29.69 27.29
N ALA A 25 -2.81 -30.55 26.43
CA ALA A 25 -3.70 -31.62 26.85
C ALA A 25 -3.00 -32.63 27.76
N VAL A 26 -1.77 -33.03 27.41
CA VAL A 26 -0.96 -33.96 28.25
C VAL A 26 -0.61 -33.31 29.58
N ILE A 27 -0.10 -32.07 29.58
CA ILE A 27 0.28 -31.36 30.80
C ILE A 27 -0.93 -31.18 31.73
N GLY A 28 -2.07 -30.75 31.18
CA GLY A 28 -3.31 -30.56 31.93
C GLY A 28 -3.82 -31.86 32.55
N ASN A 29 -3.81 -32.95 31.78
CA ASN A 29 -4.29 -34.25 32.27
C ASN A 29 -3.39 -34.82 33.38
N VAL A 30 -2.06 -34.77 33.21
CA VAL A 30 -1.11 -35.22 34.24
C VAL A 30 -1.24 -34.39 35.52
N SER A 31 -1.40 -33.07 35.38
CA SER A 31 -1.58 -32.18 36.53
C SER A 31 -2.86 -32.50 37.31
N LEU A 32 -3.97 -32.77 36.60
CA LEU A 32 -5.24 -33.16 37.22
C LEU A 32 -5.14 -34.53 37.91
N SER A 33 -4.50 -35.50 37.27
CA SER A 33 -4.28 -36.84 37.85
C SER A 33 -3.54 -36.76 39.19
N PHE A 34 -2.51 -35.90 39.26
CA PHE A 34 -1.73 -35.66 40.48
C PHE A 34 -2.50 -34.92 41.59
N ILE A 35 -3.36 -33.96 41.23
CA ILE A 35 -4.10 -33.14 42.23
C ILE A 35 -5.21 -33.94 42.91
N PHE A 36 -5.86 -34.86 42.20
CA PHE A 36 -7.06 -35.55 42.65
C PHE A 36 -6.82 -37.02 43.02
N ASP A 37 -5.55 -37.47 43.05
CA ASP A 37 -5.14 -38.85 43.37
C ASP A 37 -5.93 -39.92 42.58
N PHE A 38 -6.10 -39.70 41.28
CA PHE A 38 -6.75 -40.70 40.43
C PHE A 38 -5.84 -41.94 40.29
N ASN A 39 -6.38 -43.13 40.60
CA ASN A 39 -5.64 -44.39 40.54
C ASN A 39 -5.62 -44.97 39.10
N THR A 40 -5.11 -44.19 38.15
CA THR A 40 -4.97 -44.54 36.73
C THR A 40 -3.51 -44.76 36.35
N SER A 41 -3.27 -45.57 35.32
CA SER A 41 -1.93 -45.74 34.76
C SER A 41 -1.51 -44.45 34.03
N LEU A 42 -0.41 -43.84 34.45
CA LEU A 42 0.17 -42.64 33.81
C LEU A 42 0.31 -42.78 32.29
N TRP A 43 0.66 -43.99 31.82
CA TRP A 43 0.78 -44.27 30.40
C TRP A 43 -0.55 -44.19 29.64
N GLU A 44 -1.64 -44.67 30.25
CA GLU A 44 -2.97 -44.59 29.63
C GLU A 44 -3.49 -43.15 29.59
N ASP A 45 -3.22 -42.36 30.62
CA ASP A 45 -3.64 -40.96 30.71
C ASP A 45 -2.94 -40.08 29.68
N ILE A 46 -1.62 -40.26 29.50
CA ILE A 46 -0.85 -39.56 28.47
C ILE A 46 -1.32 -39.98 27.09
N PHE A 47 -1.52 -41.28 26.86
CA PHE A 47 -1.94 -41.80 25.56
C PHE A 47 -3.32 -41.24 25.17
N ARG A 48 -4.32 -41.32 26.07
CA ARG A 48 -5.67 -40.78 25.81
C ARG A 48 -5.67 -39.26 25.63
N ALA A 49 -4.89 -38.53 26.44
CA ALA A 49 -4.80 -37.07 26.36
C ALA A 49 -4.12 -36.57 25.08
N ALA A 50 -3.15 -37.32 24.54
CA ALA A 50 -2.47 -36.96 23.29
C ALA A 50 -3.26 -37.38 22.05
N LEU A 51 -4.00 -38.49 22.11
CA LEU A 51 -4.61 -39.09 20.93
C LEU A 51 -5.81 -38.27 20.42
N ILE A 52 -6.67 -37.77 21.32
CA ILE A 52 -7.85 -36.99 20.93
C ILE A 52 -7.45 -35.70 20.17
N PRO A 53 -6.51 -34.87 20.66
CA PRO A 53 -6.08 -33.67 19.94
C PRO A 53 -5.42 -33.98 18.59
N VAL A 54 -4.61 -35.04 18.49
CA VAL A 54 -3.92 -35.39 17.23
C VAL A 54 -4.89 -35.70 16.10
N PHE A 55 -6.07 -36.28 16.39
CA PHE A 55 -7.08 -36.56 15.36
C PHE A 55 -8.04 -35.40 15.13
N VAL A 56 -8.48 -34.72 16.19
CA VAL A 56 -9.54 -33.70 16.09
C VAL A 56 -8.98 -32.33 15.72
N VAL A 57 -7.85 -31.92 16.30
CA VAL A 57 -7.31 -30.57 16.14
C VAL A 57 -6.87 -30.28 14.72
N PRO A 58 -6.21 -31.18 13.96
CA PRO A 58 -5.87 -30.90 12.57
C PRO A 58 -7.10 -30.62 11.71
N PHE A 59 -8.19 -31.37 11.92
CA PHE A 59 -9.41 -31.20 11.15
C PHE A 59 -10.08 -29.86 11.43
N VAL A 60 -10.27 -29.53 12.71
CA VAL A 60 -10.89 -28.27 13.13
C VAL A 60 -10.01 -27.08 12.75
N SER A 61 -8.71 -27.13 13.07
CA SER A 61 -7.77 -26.05 12.75
C SER A 61 -7.57 -25.88 11.25
N TRP A 62 -7.62 -26.95 10.45
CA TRP A 62 -7.60 -26.84 8.99
C TRP A 62 -8.80 -26.07 8.47
N HIS A 63 -10.00 -26.36 8.98
CA HIS A 63 -11.22 -25.66 8.59
C HIS A 63 -11.18 -24.18 9.01
N LEU A 64 -10.87 -23.90 10.28
CA LEU A 64 -10.78 -22.54 10.82
C LEU A 64 -9.69 -21.70 10.12
N ALA A 65 -8.51 -22.27 9.91
CA ALA A 65 -7.46 -21.60 9.16
C ALA A 65 -7.92 -21.31 7.72
N GLY A 66 -8.60 -22.26 7.07
CA GLY A 66 -9.19 -22.06 5.74
C GLY A 66 -10.17 -20.89 5.68
N LEU A 67 -11.08 -20.80 6.65
CA LEU A 67 -12.00 -19.66 6.78
C LEU A 67 -11.26 -18.35 7.00
N PHE A 68 -10.26 -18.33 7.87
CA PHE A 68 -9.46 -17.14 8.13
C PHE A 68 -8.75 -16.62 6.86
N TYR A 69 -8.11 -17.51 6.10
CA TYR A 69 -7.49 -17.15 4.82
C TYR A 69 -8.53 -16.69 3.79
N LYS A 70 -9.73 -17.27 3.78
CA LYS A 70 -10.81 -16.85 2.89
C LYS A 70 -11.33 -15.45 3.23
N ILE A 71 -11.53 -15.15 4.52
CA ILE A 71 -11.93 -13.82 4.99
C ILE A 71 -10.87 -12.79 4.61
N ASP A 72 -9.60 -13.06 4.90
CA ASP A 72 -8.48 -12.15 4.56
C ASP A 72 -8.37 -11.94 3.03
N ARG A 73 -8.64 -12.96 2.22
CA ARG A 73 -8.72 -12.81 0.76
C ARG A 73 -9.89 -11.91 0.34
N LEU A 74 -11.07 -12.13 0.91
CA LEU A 74 -12.25 -11.33 0.60
C LEU A 74 -12.08 -9.88 1.04
N GLU A 75 -11.47 -9.61 2.20
CA GLU A 75 -11.10 -8.25 2.63
C GLU A 75 -10.19 -7.58 1.59
N ARG A 76 -9.16 -8.30 1.10
CA ARG A 76 -8.29 -7.78 0.04
C ARG A 76 -9.04 -7.57 -1.26
N ASP A 77 -9.91 -8.50 -1.66
CA ASP A 77 -10.68 -8.39 -2.90
C ASP A 77 -11.65 -7.20 -2.83
N VAL A 78 -12.29 -6.96 -1.68
CA VAL A 78 -13.14 -5.79 -1.41
C VAL A 78 -12.30 -4.51 -1.47
N SER A 79 -11.14 -4.48 -0.82
CA SER A 79 -10.21 -3.34 -0.88
C SER A 79 -9.72 -3.07 -2.31
N MET A 80 -9.50 -4.13 -3.10
CA MET A 80 -9.13 -4.05 -4.51
C MET A 80 -10.31 -3.63 -5.40
N MET A 81 -11.56 -3.89 -4.98
CA MET A 81 -12.78 -3.45 -5.66
C MET A 81 -13.19 -2.01 -5.30
N ALA A 82 -12.72 -1.49 -4.16
CA ALA A 82 -12.86 -0.08 -3.85
C ALA A 82 -12.21 0.74 -4.97
N ARG A 83 -12.89 1.77 -5.46
CA ARG A 83 -12.32 2.65 -6.51
C ARG A 83 -11.52 3.80 -5.89
N ILE A 84 -11.81 4.12 -4.65
CA ILE A 84 -11.33 5.30 -3.92
C ILE A 84 -10.59 4.83 -2.67
N ASP A 85 -9.45 5.45 -2.39
CA ASP A 85 -8.74 5.35 -1.11
C ASP A 85 -9.52 6.12 -0.04
N GLU A 86 -9.94 5.44 1.02
CA GLU A 86 -10.85 6.00 2.03
C GLU A 86 -10.24 7.16 2.81
N LEU A 87 -8.92 7.13 3.03
CA LEU A 87 -8.21 8.19 3.74
C LEU A 87 -8.13 9.46 2.90
N THR A 88 -7.58 9.34 1.69
CA THR A 88 -7.24 10.52 0.88
C THR A 88 -8.37 10.96 -0.05
N LEU A 89 -9.39 10.11 -0.25
CA LEU A 89 -10.52 10.27 -1.16
C LEU A 89 -10.11 10.44 -2.63
N VAL A 90 -8.89 10.06 -3.00
CA VAL A 90 -8.45 9.93 -4.40
C VAL A 90 -8.59 8.47 -4.84
N SER A 91 -8.37 8.17 -6.11
CA SER A 91 -8.48 6.79 -6.59
C SER A 91 -7.47 5.88 -5.88
N ASN A 92 -7.76 4.60 -5.73
CA ASN A 92 -6.69 3.65 -5.42
C ASN A 92 -5.86 3.34 -6.67
N TRP A 93 -4.73 2.64 -6.49
CA TRP A 93 -3.85 2.23 -7.59
C TRP A 93 -4.60 1.56 -8.75
N ARG A 94 -5.45 0.58 -8.45
CA ARG A 94 -6.14 -0.22 -9.47
C ARG A 94 -7.04 0.65 -10.34
N PHE A 95 -7.85 1.49 -9.73
CA PHE A 95 -8.77 2.35 -10.46
C PHE A 95 -8.04 3.47 -11.21
N PHE A 96 -7.01 4.06 -10.60
CA PHE A 96 -6.13 5.01 -11.28
C PHE A 96 -5.54 4.40 -12.56
N TYR A 97 -4.90 3.24 -12.41
CA TYR A 97 -4.23 2.54 -13.50
C TYR A 97 -5.19 2.21 -14.63
N GLN A 98 -6.32 1.58 -14.30
CA GLN A 98 -7.36 1.24 -15.26
C GLN A 98 -7.84 2.46 -16.04
N GLN A 99 -8.17 3.56 -15.35
CA GLN A 99 -8.67 4.77 -16.02
C GLN A 99 -7.60 5.42 -16.92
N SER A 100 -6.33 5.43 -16.50
CA SER A 100 -5.25 5.98 -17.32
C SER A 100 -4.97 5.12 -18.55
N ASP A 101 -5.02 3.80 -18.41
CA ASP A 101 -4.77 2.83 -19.48
C ASP A 101 -5.94 2.83 -20.48
N ASP A 102 -7.18 2.90 -19.99
CA ASP A 102 -8.37 3.02 -20.84
C ASP A 102 -8.34 4.33 -21.65
N TRP A 103 -7.94 5.46 -21.05
CA TRP A 103 -7.76 6.71 -21.78
C TRP A 103 -6.65 6.60 -22.83
N HIS A 104 -5.48 6.06 -22.45
CA HIS A 104 -4.34 5.93 -23.35
C HIS A 104 -4.66 5.06 -24.57
N ARG A 105 -5.35 3.94 -24.37
CA ARG A 105 -5.81 3.06 -25.45
C ARG A 105 -6.86 3.71 -26.35
N ALA A 106 -7.75 4.52 -25.80
CA ALA A 106 -8.78 5.22 -26.58
C ALA A 106 -8.18 6.32 -27.47
N GLU A 107 -7.10 6.95 -27.03
CA GLU A 107 -6.48 8.10 -27.70
C GLU A 107 -5.18 7.76 -28.44
N SER A 108 -4.82 6.48 -28.54
CA SER A 108 -3.59 6.01 -29.20
C SER A 108 -3.48 6.34 -30.69
N ASN A 109 -4.59 6.67 -31.35
CA ASN A 109 -4.65 7.02 -32.77
C ASN A 109 -4.75 8.54 -33.04
N ARG A 110 -4.63 9.39 -32.01
CA ARG A 110 -5.04 10.82 -32.07
C ARG A 110 -3.95 11.85 -31.74
N ASP A 111 -2.68 11.46 -31.73
CA ASP A 111 -1.54 12.29 -31.30
C ASP A 111 -1.74 12.92 -29.92
N ALA A 112 -2.46 12.22 -29.03
CA ALA A 112 -2.84 12.75 -27.74
C ALA A 112 -1.67 12.78 -26.75
N GLU A 113 -1.28 14.00 -26.39
CA GLU A 113 -0.25 14.26 -25.38
C GLU A 113 -0.81 14.05 -23.97
N TYR A 114 0.02 13.55 -23.06
CA TYR A 114 -0.33 13.51 -21.64
C TYR A 114 0.90 13.66 -20.76
N ALA A 115 0.65 14.03 -19.52
CA ALA A 115 1.65 14.06 -18.46
C ALA A 115 1.28 13.07 -17.35
N PHE A 116 2.23 12.21 -17.01
CA PHE A 116 2.11 11.22 -15.93
C PHE A 116 3.05 11.61 -14.79
N PHE A 117 2.51 11.76 -13.59
CA PHE A 117 3.22 12.19 -12.40
C PHE A 117 3.29 11.04 -11.42
N VAL A 118 4.46 10.82 -10.82
CA VAL A 118 4.66 10.00 -9.63
C VAL A 118 5.17 10.91 -8.52
N LEU A 119 4.53 10.87 -7.36
CA LEU A 119 4.78 11.77 -6.24
C LEU A 119 5.04 10.96 -4.99
N ASP A 120 5.97 11.41 -4.16
CA ASP A 120 6.32 10.77 -2.90
C ASP A 120 6.57 11.83 -1.82
N MET A 121 5.89 11.65 -0.68
CA MET A 121 5.99 12.58 0.44
C MET A 121 7.36 12.45 1.13
N ASP A 122 8.11 13.55 1.14
CA ASP A 122 9.48 13.52 1.63
C ASP A 122 9.53 13.29 3.14
N PHE A 123 10.37 12.33 3.55
CA PHE A 123 10.59 11.99 4.96
C PHE A 123 9.32 11.60 5.73
N PHE A 124 8.29 11.09 5.04
CA PHE A 124 7.01 10.74 5.65
C PHE A 124 7.15 9.72 6.80
N LYS A 125 8.06 8.75 6.66
CA LYS A 125 8.40 7.84 7.76
C LYS A 125 8.88 8.58 9.01
N CYS A 126 9.69 9.62 8.88
CA CYS A 126 10.16 10.41 10.03
C CYS A 126 9.01 11.16 10.72
N ILE A 127 8.00 11.59 9.96
CA ILE A 127 6.78 12.19 10.53
C ILE A 127 6.03 11.14 11.36
N ASN A 128 5.82 9.94 10.82
CA ASN A 128 5.17 8.84 11.55
C ASN A 128 5.95 8.43 12.80
N ASP A 129 7.27 8.31 12.70
CA ASP A 129 8.12 7.88 13.80
C ASP A 129 8.15 8.93 14.93
N ARG A 130 8.02 10.23 14.60
CA ARG A 130 8.07 11.33 15.56
C ARG A 130 6.70 11.72 16.15
N TYR A 131 5.66 11.76 15.33
CA TYR A 131 4.33 12.29 15.68
C TYR A 131 3.22 11.22 15.64
N GLY A 132 3.58 9.97 15.36
CA GLY A 132 2.64 8.85 15.27
C GLY A 132 1.83 8.82 13.96
N HIS A 133 1.19 7.67 13.74
CA HIS A 133 0.44 7.40 12.50
C HIS A 133 -0.75 8.33 12.29
N ALA A 134 -1.41 8.80 13.35
CA ALA A 134 -2.53 9.73 13.21
C ALA A 134 -2.12 11.07 12.58
N CYS A 135 -0.92 11.58 12.91
CA CYS A 135 -0.38 12.77 12.27
C CYS A 135 -0.02 12.50 10.80
N GLY A 136 0.57 11.33 10.51
CA GLY A 136 0.86 10.93 9.13
C GLY A 136 -0.41 10.80 8.29
N ASP A 137 -1.48 10.24 8.84
CA ASP A 137 -2.77 10.13 8.17
C ASP A 137 -3.32 11.52 7.83
N ALA A 138 -3.28 12.47 8.77
CA ALA A 138 -3.69 13.85 8.51
C ALA A 138 -2.86 14.55 7.41
N VAL A 139 -1.55 14.27 7.34
CA VAL A 139 -0.67 14.73 6.25
C VAL A 139 -1.15 14.19 4.90
N LEU A 140 -1.45 12.88 4.82
CA LEU A 140 -1.90 12.23 3.59
C LEU A 140 -3.28 12.74 3.15
N GLU A 141 -4.22 12.90 4.08
CA GLU A 141 -5.56 13.45 3.80
C GLU A 141 -5.46 14.84 3.18
N LYS A 142 -4.64 15.71 3.79
CA LYS A 142 -4.47 17.10 3.34
C LYS A 142 -3.72 17.14 2.00
N PHE A 143 -2.75 16.26 1.80
CA PHE A 143 -2.09 16.13 0.49
C PHE A 143 -3.05 15.66 -0.61
N GLY A 144 -3.94 14.69 -0.32
CA GLY A 144 -5.00 14.30 -1.26
C GLY A 144 -5.91 15.47 -1.68
N ARG A 145 -6.19 16.40 -0.76
CA ARG A 145 -6.92 17.65 -1.08
C ARG A 145 -6.11 18.59 -1.97
N ILE A 146 -4.82 18.79 -1.66
CA ILE A 146 -3.88 19.59 -2.48
C ILE A 146 -3.85 19.08 -3.93
N LEU A 147 -3.79 17.76 -4.14
CA LEU A 147 -3.81 17.19 -5.48
C LEU A 147 -5.12 17.50 -6.22
N ARG A 148 -6.27 17.35 -5.57
CA ARG A 148 -7.57 17.67 -6.17
C ARG A 148 -7.74 19.15 -6.49
N GLU A 149 -7.10 20.03 -5.72
CA GLU A 149 -7.15 21.48 -5.92
C GLU A 149 -6.27 21.93 -7.10
N PHE A 150 -5.05 21.41 -7.19
CA PHE A 150 -4.07 21.91 -8.17
C PHE A 150 -4.00 21.11 -9.47
N ALA A 151 -4.49 19.86 -9.51
CA ALA A 151 -4.59 19.11 -10.75
C ALA A 151 -5.79 19.61 -11.59
N PRO A 152 -5.57 20.15 -12.81
CA PRO A 152 -6.64 20.62 -13.67
C PRO A 152 -7.51 19.45 -14.15
N ARG A 153 -8.81 19.69 -14.39
CA ARG A 153 -9.69 18.68 -15.00
C ARG A 153 -9.66 18.79 -16.54
N PRO A 154 -9.84 17.68 -17.28
CA PRO A 154 -9.97 16.30 -16.79
C PRO A 154 -8.66 15.79 -16.18
N ASN A 155 -8.75 15.02 -15.08
CA ASN A 155 -7.62 14.38 -14.43
C ASN A 155 -8.01 13.02 -13.85
N ILE A 156 -6.99 12.22 -13.57
CA ILE A 156 -7.10 11.01 -12.75
C ILE A 156 -6.02 11.14 -11.66
N ILE A 157 -6.43 11.05 -10.40
CA ILE A 157 -5.54 11.15 -9.24
C ILE A 157 -5.66 9.86 -8.46
N GLY A 158 -4.53 9.28 -8.08
CA GLY A 158 -4.49 8.03 -7.34
C GLY A 158 -3.47 8.03 -6.22
N ARG A 159 -3.78 7.30 -5.14
CA ARG A 159 -2.80 6.88 -4.13
C ARG A 159 -2.33 5.49 -4.50
N ILE A 160 -1.03 5.36 -4.75
CA ILE A 160 -0.43 4.17 -5.36
C ILE A 160 0.35 3.31 -4.36
N GLY A 161 0.74 3.92 -3.24
CA GLY A 161 1.47 3.28 -2.14
C GLY A 161 1.12 3.91 -0.78
N GLY A 162 1.96 3.66 0.22
CA GLY A 162 1.76 4.20 1.57
C GLY A 162 1.81 5.73 1.61
N GLU A 163 2.87 6.30 1.03
CA GLU A 163 3.11 7.74 0.95
C GLU A 163 3.26 8.25 -0.49
N GLU A 164 2.90 7.39 -1.45
CA GLU A 164 3.10 7.60 -2.88
C GLU A 164 1.76 7.86 -3.59
N PHE A 165 1.77 8.82 -4.49
CA PHE A 165 0.63 9.24 -5.30
C PHE A 165 1.00 9.28 -6.77
N ALA A 166 -0.02 9.25 -7.62
CA ALA A 166 0.11 9.46 -9.05
C ALA A 166 -0.97 10.42 -9.56
N VAL A 167 -0.61 11.19 -10.59
CA VAL A 167 -1.54 12.07 -11.29
C VAL A 167 -1.38 11.84 -12.79
N PHE A 168 -2.49 11.64 -13.49
CA PHE A 168 -2.55 11.54 -14.93
C PHE A 168 -3.33 12.74 -15.48
N LEU A 169 -2.68 13.50 -16.35
CA LEU A 169 -3.22 14.71 -16.97
C LEU A 169 -3.24 14.54 -18.50
N PRO A 170 -4.42 14.28 -19.10
CA PRO A 170 -4.58 14.22 -20.55
C PRO A 170 -4.48 15.60 -21.20
N ASN A 171 -4.08 15.63 -22.48
CA ASN A 171 -3.98 16.82 -23.33
C ASN A 171 -3.15 17.94 -22.69
N MET A 172 -1.97 17.58 -22.19
CA MET A 172 -1.15 18.47 -21.36
C MET A 172 0.21 18.73 -22.01
N SER A 173 0.52 20.01 -22.23
CA SER A 173 1.86 20.42 -22.66
C SER A 173 2.87 20.35 -21.51
N GLN A 174 4.15 20.17 -21.84
CA GLN A 174 5.21 20.12 -20.82
C GLN A 174 5.23 21.37 -19.92
N ALA A 175 5.12 22.57 -20.49
CA ALA A 175 5.11 23.82 -19.70
C ALA A 175 3.96 23.87 -18.69
N THR A 176 2.78 23.37 -19.07
CA THR A 176 1.62 23.33 -18.17
C THR A 176 1.79 22.26 -17.10
N ALA A 177 2.34 21.09 -17.47
CA ALA A 177 2.65 20.02 -16.53
C ALA A 177 3.66 20.47 -15.46
N GLU A 178 4.72 21.18 -15.86
CA GLU A 178 5.70 21.77 -14.95
C GLU A 178 5.07 22.82 -14.01
N ALA A 179 4.19 23.67 -14.54
CA ALA A 179 3.48 24.64 -13.72
C ALA A 179 2.57 23.95 -12.67
N VAL A 180 1.93 22.84 -13.03
CA VAL A 180 1.15 22.01 -12.09
C VAL A 180 2.06 21.36 -11.05
N ALA A 181 3.18 20.76 -11.47
CA ALA A 181 4.16 20.15 -10.55
C ALA A 181 4.66 21.17 -9.52
N ASN A 182 5.04 22.36 -9.97
CA ASN A 182 5.50 23.44 -9.10
C ASN A 182 4.41 23.89 -8.11
N LYS A 183 3.15 24.04 -8.57
CA LYS A 183 2.02 24.37 -7.69
C LYS A 183 1.82 23.30 -6.62
N ILE A 184 1.89 22.02 -6.97
CA ILE A 184 1.78 20.91 -6.02
C ILE A 184 2.94 20.95 -5.01
N CYS A 185 4.20 21.10 -5.45
CA CYS A 185 5.35 21.25 -4.55
C CYS A 185 5.16 22.43 -3.57
N GLN A 186 4.73 23.59 -4.06
CA GLN A 186 4.49 24.77 -3.23
C GLN A 186 3.31 24.57 -2.27
N GLY A 187 2.23 23.93 -2.72
CA GLY A 187 1.08 23.59 -1.91
C GLY A 187 1.45 22.65 -0.76
N ALA A 188 2.21 21.58 -1.07
CA ALA A 188 2.75 20.66 -0.08
C ALA A 188 3.65 21.39 0.92
N LYS A 189 4.61 22.20 0.45
CA LYS A 189 5.51 22.95 1.33
C LYS A 189 4.80 23.92 2.27
N LYS A 190 3.68 24.51 1.84
CA LYS A 190 2.85 25.41 2.66
C LYS A 190 1.88 24.65 3.57
N MET A 191 1.78 23.34 3.41
CA MET A 191 0.92 22.49 4.23
C MET A 191 1.46 22.42 5.65
N LEU A 192 0.61 22.81 6.60
CA LEU A 192 0.88 22.69 8.03
C LEU A 192 -0.21 21.83 8.66
N ILE A 193 0.20 20.83 9.43
CA ILE A 193 -0.69 19.99 10.25
C ILE A 193 -0.46 20.38 11.71
N GLU A 194 -1.53 20.74 12.40
CA GLU A 194 -1.49 20.98 13.84
C GLU A 194 -1.60 19.62 14.56
N HIS A 195 -0.61 19.30 15.37
CA HIS A 195 -0.59 18.06 16.16
C HIS A 195 -0.04 18.37 17.55
N GLU A 196 -0.86 18.19 18.58
CA GLU A 196 -0.49 18.43 19.99
C GLU A 196 0.11 19.83 20.26
N GLY A 197 -0.33 20.85 19.51
CA GLY A 197 0.15 22.23 19.62
C GLY A 197 1.43 22.53 18.83
N GLU A 198 2.01 21.55 18.13
CA GLU A 198 3.10 21.75 17.16
C GLU A 198 2.58 21.84 15.73
N GLN A 199 3.30 22.59 14.87
CA GLN A 199 3.04 22.62 13.43
C GLN A 199 4.01 21.70 12.69
N VAL A 200 3.46 20.68 12.06
CA VAL A 200 4.19 19.70 11.24
C VAL A 200 4.09 20.10 9.78
N ALA A 201 5.26 20.32 9.16
CA ALA A 201 5.39 20.58 7.73
C ALA A 201 5.90 19.33 7.00
N CYS A 202 5.54 19.20 5.73
CA CYS A 202 6.01 18.13 4.86
C CYS A 202 6.20 18.68 3.44
N SER A 203 7.12 18.10 2.68
CA SER A 203 7.31 18.41 1.26
C SER A 203 7.05 17.18 0.40
N VAL A 204 7.08 17.35 -0.91
CA VAL A 204 6.89 16.27 -1.87
C VAL A 204 7.96 16.36 -2.96
N SER A 205 8.47 15.21 -3.36
CA SER A 205 9.27 15.06 -4.58
C SER A 205 8.39 14.50 -5.69
N ILE A 206 8.56 15.01 -6.92
CA ILE A 206 7.72 14.67 -8.06
C ILE A 206 8.58 14.25 -9.25
N GLY A 207 8.27 13.11 -9.84
CA GLY A 207 8.75 12.74 -11.16
C GLY A 207 7.64 12.88 -12.18
N VAL A 208 7.93 13.53 -13.32
CA VAL A 208 6.98 13.74 -14.40
C VAL A 208 7.50 13.05 -15.65
N SER A 209 6.64 12.29 -16.31
CA SER A 209 6.88 11.70 -17.62
C SER A 209 5.94 12.35 -18.62
N MET A 210 6.51 12.92 -19.67
CA MET A 210 5.75 13.47 -20.78
C MET A 210 5.66 12.44 -21.90
N ASN A 211 4.45 12.13 -22.37
CA ASN A 211 4.27 11.43 -23.64
C ASN A 211 3.96 12.45 -24.73
N ILE A 212 4.99 12.80 -25.49
CA ILE A 212 4.92 13.70 -26.64
C ILE A 212 5.10 12.80 -27.88
N ASN A 213 4.40 13.10 -28.98
CA ASN A 213 4.53 12.39 -30.26
C ASN A 213 4.34 10.85 -30.18
N HIS A 214 3.55 10.35 -29.22
CA HIS A 214 3.24 8.91 -29.05
C HIS A 214 4.43 7.98 -28.81
N HIS A 215 5.54 8.46 -28.26
CA HIS A 215 6.70 7.60 -28.00
C HIS A 215 6.56 6.65 -26.80
N GLN A 216 5.50 6.78 -26.01
CA GLN A 216 5.23 5.85 -24.91
C GLN A 216 4.19 4.82 -25.32
N ASP A 217 4.67 3.59 -25.50
CA ASP A 217 3.86 2.44 -25.94
C ASP A 217 2.81 1.99 -24.90
N SER A 218 2.94 2.43 -23.64
CA SER A 218 2.04 2.01 -22.56
C SER A 218 2.12 2.89 -21.31
N ILE A 219 1.11 2.81 -20.45
CA ILE A 219 1.08 3.48 -19.13
C ILE A 219 2.18 2.93 -18.19
N GLU A 220 2.57 1.66 -18.31
CA GLU A 220 3.68 1.11 -17.53
C GLU A 220 5.01 1.81 -17.84
N ASN A 221 5.25 2.14 -19.12
CA ASN A 221 6.41 2.93 -19.52
C ASN A 221 6.33 4.35 -18.98
N ALA A 222 5.16 4.98 -19.03
CA ALA A 222 4.92 6.30 -18.45
C ALA A 222 5.27 6.34 -16.95
N PHE A 223 4.77 5.34 -16.21
CA PHE A 223 5.07 5.14 -14.80
C PHE A 223 6.57 4.98 -14.57
N LYS A 224 7.24 4.10 -15.32
CA LYS A 224 8.68 3.84 -15.18
C LYS A 224 9.53 5.09 -15.39
N TYR A 225 9.21 5.90 -16.39
CA TYR A 225 9.95 7.14 -16.66
C TYR A 225 9.69 8.22 -15.60
N ALA A 226 8.46 8.31 -15.10
CA ALA A 226 8.12 9.22 -14.02
C ALA A 226 8.80 8.79 -12.71
N ASP A 227 8.83 7.49 -12.39
CA ASP A 227 9.54 6.95 -11.23
C ASP A 227 11.05 7.20 -11.30
N LEU A 228 11.65 7.03 -12.49
CA LEU A 228 13.05 7.39 -12.71
C LEU A 228 13.28 8.89 -12.41
N ALA A 229 12.45 9.79 -12.95
CA ALA A 229 12.54 11.22 -12.66
C ALA A 229 12.35 11.53 -11.17
N LEU A 230 11.45 10.83 -10.48
CA LEU A 230 11.24 10.98 -9.05
C LEU A 230 12.50 10.62 -8.25
N SER A 231 13.22 9.57 -8.63
CA SER A 231 14.50 9.22 -8.01
C SER A 231 15.50 10.37 -8.13
N TYR A 232 15.61 10.98 -9.31
CA TYR A 232 16.47 12.16 -9.51
C TYR A 232 16.01 13.37 -8.70
N ALA A 233 14.71 13.60 -8.56
CA ALA A 233 14.18 14.66 -7.69
C ALA A 233 14.62 14.44 -6.23
N LYS A 234 14.51 13.20 -5.74
CA LYS A 234 14.99 12.82 -4.40
C LYS A 234 16.50 13.02 -4.25
N GLU A 235 17.30 12.54 -5.20
CA GLU A 235 18.78 12.69 -5.18
C GLU A 235 19.23 14.15 -5.23
N SER A 236 18.45 15.02 -5.87
CA SER A 236 18.75 16.45 -6.00
C SER A 236 18.40 17.30 -4.78
N GLY A 237 18.05 16.66 -3.66
CA GLY A 237 17.75 17.34 -2.39
C GLY A 237 16.26 17.44 -2.06
N ARG A 238 15.39 16.72 -2.79
CA ARG A 238 13.93 16.63 -2.54
C ARG A 238 13.19 17.96 -2.70
N ASN A 239 11.89 17.99 -2.34
CA ASN A 239 11.04 19.18 -2.44
C ASN A 239 11.11 19.87 -3.82
N CYS A 240 11.15 19.07 -4.88
CA CYS A 240 11.25 19.54 -6.25
C CYS A 240 10.60 18.54 -7.20
N TYR A 241 10.50 18.93 -8.47
CA TYR A 241 10.08 18.04 -9.53
C TYR A 241 11.22 17.83 -10.53
N ARG A 242 11.16 16.71 -11.25
CA ARG A 242 12.00 16.43 -12.42
C ARG A 242 11.14 15.95 -13.58
N VAL A 243 11.51 16.32 -14.80
CA VAL A 243 10.77 15.93 -16.00
C VAL A 243 11.63 15.02 -16.86
N TYR A 244 11.11 13.82 -17.12
CA TYR A 244 11.60 12.92 -18.15
C TYR A 244 10.85 13.15 -19.46
N ASN A 245 11.60 13.45 -20.52
CA ASN A 245 11.05 13.60 -21.86
C ASN A 245 11.35 12.33 -22.67
N SER A 246 10.30 11.63 -23.10
CA SER A 246 10.39 10.37 -23.83
C SER A 246 11.09 10.50 -25.18
N ASP A 247 10.88 11.62 -25.88
CA ASP A 247 11.38 11.84 -27.24
C ASP A 247 12.90 11.96 -27.24
N GLN A 248 13.42 12.66 -26.25
CA GLN A 248 14.85 12.87 -26.06
C GLN A 248 15.50 11.80 -25.17
N LYS A 249 14.71 10.86 -24.63
CA LYS A 249 15.11 9.81 -23.68
C LYS A 249 16.02 10.33 -22.55
N ARG A 250 15.73 11.52 -22.05
CA ARG A 250 16.56 12.22 -21.05
C ARG A 250 15.74 13.06 -20.09
N LEU A 251 16.34 13.39 -18.95
CA LEU A 251 15.83 14.41 -18.04
C LEU A 251 16.08 15.79 -18.63
N VAL A 252 15.11 16.70 -18.50
CA VAL A 252 15.19 18.02 -19.12
C VAL A 252 15.17 19.16 -18.11
N VAL A 253 14.67 18.92 -16.90
CA VAL A 253 14.65 19.85 -15.75
C VAL A 253 14.68 19.04 -14.47
#